data_AF-A0A959C5E4-F1
#
_entry.id   AF-A0A959C5E4-F1
#
_cell.length_a   1.000
_cell.length_b   1.000
_cell.length_c   1.000
_cell.angle_alpha   90.00
_cell.angle_beta   90.00
_cell.angle_gamma   90.00
#
_symmetry.space_group_name_H-M   'P 1'
#
loop_
_entity.id
_entity.type
_entity.pdbx_description
1 polymer ?
#
loop_
_entity_poly.entity_id
_entity_poly.type
_entity_poly.pdbx_seq_one_letter_code
_entity_poly.pdbx_strand_id
1 'polypeptide(L)'
;MKNILIAAGLLLVSIQAFAQLDGARTYWAVPKNLNILSAHYINGRANATLNNLSFINPNVTVSNNMYMLTYTRSQPVLGRTFYSTLVVPASDISATINLDPSGPAATSSTLFQHGLGDIIWSNTINLVGAEGLMIKDYLRHENPTLIYLQAAASFPTGQYDANNPVNIGSNQYKLKLG
;
A
#
# COMPACT_ATOMS: atom_id res chain seq x y z
N MET A 1 13.73 -33.33 19.18
CA MET A 1 12.65 -33.68 18.21
C MET A 1 11.69 -32.52 17.93
N LYS A 2 11.17 -31.82 18.95
CA LYS A 2 10.30 -30.63 18.78
C LYS A 2 10.93 -29.49 17.95
N ASN A 3 12.23 -29.24 18.09
CA ASN A 3 12.91 -28.18 17.33
C ASN A 3 13.15 -28.53 15.86
N ILE A 4 13.20 -29.82 15.52
CA ILE A 4 13.38 -30.31 14.14
C ILE A 4 12.05 -30.21 13.38
N LEU A 5 10.92 -30.43 14.06
CA LEU A 5 9.59 -30.26 13.47
C LEU A 5 9.24 -28.79 13.16
N ILE A 6 9.69 -27.85 14.00
CA ILE A 6 9.52 -26.41 13.73
C ILE A 6 10.36 -25.95 12.52
N ALA A 7 11.61 -26.43 12.43
CA ALA A 7 12.48 -26.14 11.29
C ALA A 7 11.95 -26.76 9.98
N ALA A 8 11.41 -27.99 10.04
CA ALA A 8 10.81 -28.66 8.89
C ALA A 8 9.50 -27.99 8.43
N GLY A 9 8.72 -27.42 9.35
CA GLY A 9 7.50 -26.67 9.01
C GLY A 9 7.79 -25.34 8.28
N LEU A 10 8.88 -24.66 8.63
CA LEU A 10 9.29 -23.40 7.99
C LEU A 10 9.91 -23.60 6.59
N LEU A 11 10.54 -24.76 6.34
CA LEU A 11 11.17 -25.07 5.04
C LEU A 11 10.18 -25.47 3.94
N LEU A 12 8.95 -25.85 4.28
CA LEU A 12 7.90 -26.23 3.32
C LEU A 12 7.14 -25.04 2.74
N VAL A 13 7.46 -23.82 3.15
CA VAL A 13 6.84 -22.57 2.66
C VAL A 13 7.87 -21.75 1.88
N SER A 14 8.57 -22.37 0.94
CA SER A 14 9.31 -21.62 -0.09
C SER A 14 8.33 -21.07 -1.14
N ILE A 15 7.38 -20.25 -0.69
CA ILE A 15 6.58 -19.45 -1.61
C ILE A 15 7.58 -18.46 -2.19
N GLN A 16 7.68 -18.40 -3.51
CA GLN A 16 8.40 -17.31 -4.17
C GLN A 16 7.73 -16.00 -3.76
N ALA A 17 8.25 -15.38 -2.70
CA ALA A 17 7.77 -14.12 -2.18
C ALA A 17 8.24 -13.02 -3.13
N PHE A 18 7.49 -12.84 -4.22
CA PHE A 18 7.61 -11.69 -5.09
C PHE A 18 7.06 -10.48 -4.33
N ALA A 19 7.85 -9.89 -3.43
CA ALA A 19 7.56 -8.60 -2.84
C ALA A 19 7.73 -7.52 -3.93
N GLN A 20 6.67 -7.30 -4.73
CA GLN A 20 6.70 -6.40 -5.90
C GLN A 20 6.15 -5.00 -5.62
N LEU A 21 5.56 -4.76 -4.45
CA LEU A 21 4.78 -3.54 -4.20
C LEU A 21 5.46 -2.58 -3.21
N ASP A 22 5.84 -3.07 -2.04
CA ASP A 22 6.44 -2.23 -1.01
C ASP A 22 7.92 -2.01 -1.32
N GLY A 23 8.34 -0.75 -1.47
CA GLY A 23 9.71 -0.38 -1.80
C GLY A 23 10.72 -0.93 -0.79
N ALA A 24 12.00 -1.02 -1.19
CA ALA A 24 13.08 -1.69 -0.45
C ALA A 24 13.30 -1.24 1.00
N ARG A 25 12.74 -0.08 1.41
CA ARG A 25 12.90 0.51 2.75
C ARG A 25 11.61 0.51 3.58
N THR A 26 10.53 -0.06 3.06
CA THR A 26 9.22 -0.04 3.74
C THR A 26 9.26 -0.70 5.13
N TYR A 27 10.09 -1.73 5.28
CA TYR A 27 10.23 -2.50 6.52
C TYR A 27 11.54 -2.21 7.26
N TRP A 28 12.19 -1.09 6.98
CA TRP A 28 13.32 -0.68 7.81
C TRP A 28 12.87 -0.36 9.23
N ALA A 29 13.74 -0.69 10.17
CA ALA A 29 13.54 -0.33 11.55
C ALA A 29 13.48 1.19 11.70
N VAL A 30 12.66 1.65 12.63
CA VAL A 30 12.48 3.07 12.93
C VAL A 30 12.90 3.27 14.37
N PRO A 31 13.76 4.27 14.68
CA PRO A 31 14.07 4.61 16.06
C PRO A 31 12.79 4.85 16.86
N LYS A 32 12.79 4.49 18.14
CA LYS A 32 11.63 4.73 19.01
C LYS A 32 11.40 6.22 19.25
N ASN A 33 10.15 6.57 19.56
CA ASN A 33 9.69 7.89 19.97
C ASN A 33 9.78 8.97 18.89
N LEU A 34 9.73 8.60 17.61
CA LEU A 34 9.65 9.54 16.50
C LEU A 34 8.21 9.89 16.14
N ASN A 35 8.03 11.11 15.63
CA ASN A 35 6.84 11.54 14.91
C ASN A 35 7.30 11.87 13.50
N ILE A 36 6.73 11.21 12.50
CA ILE A 36 7.13 11.37 11.10
C ILE A 36 5.88 11.79 10.34
N LEU A 37 5.93 12.98 9.75
CA LEU A 37 4.93 13.43 8.78
C LEU A 37 5.56 13.32 7.39
N SER A 38 4.87 12.70 6.44
CA SER A 38 5.38 12.54 5.07
C SER A 38 4.28 12.78 4.06
N ALA A 39 4.66 13.44 2.96
CA ALA A 39 3.78 13.68 1.82
C ALA A 39 4.34 12.95 0.61
N HIS A 40 3.46 12.27 -0.13
CA HIS A 40 3.83 11.51 -1.31
C HIS A 40 2.97 11.97 -2.49
N TYR A 41 3.61 12.00 -3.66
CA TYR A 41 2.95 12.17 -4.95
C TYR A 41 3.32 10.98 -5.83
N ILE A 42 2.31 10.32 -6.37
CA ILE A 42 2.45 9.17 -7.24
C ILE A 42 1.63 9.45 -8.49
N ASN A 43 2.29 9.49 -9.64
CA ASN A 43 1.62 9.56 -10.93
C ASN A 43 1.70 8.17 -11.59
N GLY A 44 0.57 7.73 -12.14
CA GLY A 44 0.48 6.45 -12.84
C GLY A 44 -0.36 6.58 -14.09
N ARG A 45 0.02 5.84 -15.13
CA ARG A 45 -0.78 5.64 -16.34
C ARG A 45 -0.77 4.16 -16.68
N ALA A 46 -1.96 3.60 -16.88
CA ALA A 46 -2.12 2.19 -17.20
C ALA A 46 -3.22 2.00 -18.24
N ASN A 47 -3.09 0.95 -19.03
CA ASN A 47 -4.20 0.44 -19.83
C ASN A 47 -5.05 -0.46 -18.94
N ALA A 48 -6.34 -0.16 -18.86
CA ALA A 48 -7.27 -0.90 -18.02
C ALA A 48 -8.18 -1.80 -18.86
N THR A 49 -8.93 -2.65 -18.19
CA THR A 49 -9.90 -3.55 -18.80
C THR A 49 -11.19 -3.45 -18.03
N LEU A 50 -12.32 -3.38 -18.75
CA LEU A 50 -13.61 -3.16 -18.13
C LEU A 50 -14.18 -4.45 -17.52
N ASN A 51 -13.83 -5.62 -18.07
CA ASN A 51 -14.53 -6.89 -17.77
C ASN A 51 -13.62 -8.11 -17.51
N ASN A 52 -12.31 -8.04 -17.78
CA ASN A 52 -11.42 -9.19 -17.60
C ASN A 52 -9.97 -8.75 -17.31
N LEU A 53 -9.53 -8.93 -16.05
CA LEU A 53 -8.19 -8.55 -15.56
C LEU A 53 -7.04 -9.30 -16.25
N SER A 54 -7.31 -10.39 -16.98
CA SER A 54 -6.29 -11.16 -17.73
C SER A 54 -5.96 -10.57 -19.10
N PHE A 55 -6.72 -9.59 -19.58
CA PHE A 55 -6.48 -8.95 -20.88
C PHE A 55 -6.41 -7.44 -20.73
N ILE A 56 -5.35 -6.85 -21.27
CA ILE A 56 -5.17 -5.39 -21.32
C ILE A 56 -5.92 -4.87 -22.54
N ASN A 57 -6.88 -3.96 -22.33
CA ASN A 57 -7.54 -3.29 -23.45
C ASN A 57 -6.74 -2.02 -23.82
N PRO A 58 -6.10 -1.96 -25.00
CA PRO A 58 -5.32 -0.78 -25.40
C PRO A 58 -6.19 0.47 -25.58
N ASN A 59 -7.51 0.29 -25.76
CA ASN A 59 -8.45 1.38 -26.00
C ASN A 59 -8.96 2.03 -24.71
N VAL A 60 -8.64 1.49 -23.53
CA VAL A 60 -8.97 2.10 -22.24
C VAL A 60 -7.67 2.54 -21.58
N THR A 61 -7.55 3.84 -21.35
CA THR A 61 -6.40 4.42 -20.64
C THR A 61 -6.89 5.04 -19.35
N VAL A 62 -6.25 4.67 -18.24
CA VAL A 62 -6.45 5.27 -16.92
C VAL A 62 -5.21 6.04 -16.55
N SER A 63 -5.38 7.32 -16.24
CA SER A 63 -4.36 8.20 -15.70
C SER A 63 -4.74 8.58 -14.28
N ASN A 64 -3.77 8.55 -13.39
CA ASN A 64 -3.96 8.78 -11.97
C ASN A 64 -2.87 9.69 -11.41
N ASN A 65 -3.30 10.71 -10.67
CA ASN A 65 -2.47 11.49 -9.77
C ASN A 65 -2.93 11.16 -8.36
N MET A 66 -2.08 10.53 -7.56
CA MET A 66 -2.37 10.20 -6.16
C MET A 66 -1.46 11.00 -5.25
N TYR A 67 -2.09 11.58 -4.23
CA TYR A 67 -1.46 12.31 -3.15
C TYR A 67 -1.71 11.53 -1.87
N MET A 68 -0.71 11.45 -1.01
CA MET A 68 -0.86 10.73 0.25
C MET A 68 -0.14 11.47 1.36
N LEU A 69 -0.88 11.81 2.40
CA LEU A 69 -0.32 12.34 3.64
C LEU A 69 -0.26 11.20 4.66
N THR A 70 0.91 10.98 5.25
CA THR A 70 1.10 9.94 6.26
C THR A 70 1.64 10.54 7.55
N TYR A 71 1.08 10.11 8.67
CA TYR A 71 1.59 10.42 10.00
C TYR A 71 1.94 9.11 10.71
N THR A 72 3.21 8.94 11.04
CA THR A 72 3.74 7.75 11.72
C THR A 72 4.26 8.12 13.10
N ARG A 73 3.79 7.40 14.12
CA ARG A 73 4.32 7.44 15.49
C ARG A 73 5.05 6.13 15.78
N SER A 74 6.32 6.20 16.14
CA SER A 74 7.08 5.04 16.62
C SER A 74 7.20 5.02 18.14
N GLN A 75 7.15 3.84 18.73
CA GLN A 75 7.32 3.60 20.15
C GLN A 75 7.80 2.17 20.39
N PRO A 76 8.48 1.88 21.52
CA PRO A 76 8.85 0.52 21.83
C PRO A 76 7.63 -0.23 22.39
N VAL A 77 7.33 -1.41 21.85
CA VAL A 77 6.34 -2.33 22.42
C VAL A 77 7.05 -3.65 22.66
N LEU A 78 7.00 -4.16 23.90
CA LEU A 78 7.71 -5.38 24.30
C LEU A 78 9.23 -5.34 23.99
N GLY A 79 9.85 -4.16 24.09
CA GLY A 79 11.27 -3.95 23.75
C GLY A 79 11.59 -3.96 22.25
N ARG A 80 10.58 -4.15 21.39
CA ARG A 80 10.72 -4.19 19.93
C ARG A 80 10.26 -2.89 19.29
N THR A 81 10.78 -2.62 18.10
CA THR A 81 10.30 -1.51 17.28
C THR A 81 8.83 -1.73 16.91
N PHE A 82 7.98 -0.77 17.26
CA PHE A 82 6.60 -0.70 16.82
C PHE A 82 6.34 0.69 16.24
N TYR A 83 5.55 0.76 15.18
CA TYR A 83 5.07 2.02 14.65
C TYR A 83 3.64 1.89 14.13
N SER A 84 2.91 3.00 14.30
CA SER A 84 1.54 3.16 13.86
C SER A 84 1.48 4.31 12.87
N THR A 85 0.88 4.06 11.72
CA THR A 85 0.81 5.01 10.60
C THR A 85 -0.64 5.25 10.22
N LEU A 86 -1.06 6.50 10.27
CA LEU A 86 -2.31 6.96 9.67
C LEU A 86 -2.01 7.51 8.27
N VAL A 87 -2.83 7.11 7.30
CA VAL A 87 -2.67 7.45 5.89
C VAL A 87 -3.95 8.10 5.38
N VAL A 88 -3.82 9.30 4.82
CA VAL A 88 -4.91 10.04 4.18
C VAL A 88 -4.58 10.19 2.70
N PRO A 89 -5.16 9.36 1.82
CA PRO A 89 -4.98 9.47 0.39
C PRO A 89 -5.98 10.46 -0.23
N ALA A 90 -5.56 11.10 -1.32
CA ALA A 90 -6.41 11.88 -2.22
C ALA A 90 -5.97 11.60 -3.66
N SER A 91 -6.86 11.71 -4.62
CA SER A 91 -6.48 11.42 -6.01
C SER A 91 -7.37 12.09 -7.03
N ASP A 92 -6.78 12.38 -8.18
CA ASP A 92 -7.46 12.67 -9.44
C ASP A 92 -7.27 11.49 -10.38
N ILE A 93 -8.37 10.94 -10.89
CA ILE A 93 -8.38 9.83 -11.83
C ILE A 93 -9.17 10.20 -13.08
N SER A 94 -8.58 9.92 -14.23
CA SER A 94 -9.21 10.08 -15.54
C SER A 94 -9.15 8.76 -16.28
N ALA A 95 -10.29 8.24 -16.70
CA ALA A 95 -10.40 7.06 -17.53
C ALA A 95 -10.95 7.45 -18.90
N THR A 96 -10.14 7.30 -19.95
CA THR A 96 -10.53 7.55 -21.34
C THR A 96 -10.77 6.24 -22.05
N ILE A 97 -11.93 6.11 -22.68
CA ILE A 97 -12.35 4.95 -23.47
C ILE A 97 -12.46 5.40 -24.92
N ASN A 98 -11.67 4.81 -25.80
CA ASN A 98 -11.72 5.05 -27.24
C ASN A 98 -12.63 4.01 -27.90
N LEU A 99 -13.77 4.45 -28.42
CA LEU A 99 -14.73 3.62 -29.15
C LEU A 99 -14.45 3.74 -30.66
N ASP A 100 -14.11 2.60 -31.27
CA ASP A 100 -13.73 2.48 -32.69
C ASP A 100 -12.58 3.42 -33.14
N PRO A 101 -11.34 3.16 -32.70
CA PRO A 101 -10.18 4.01 -33.02
C PRO A 101 -9.80 3.99 -34.52
N SER A 102 -10.38 3.11 -35.32
CA SER A 102 -10.07 2.89 -36.74
C SER A 102 -11.13 3.41 -37.72
N GLY A 103 -12.31 3.77 -37.22
CA GLY A 103 -13.42 4.24 -38.05
C GLY A 103 -13.39 5.76 -38.30
N PRO A 104 -14.08 6.24 -39.36
CA PRO A 104 -14.17 7.67 -39.69
C PRO A 104 -14.93 8.52 -38.66
N ALA A 105 -15.56 7.89 -37.66
CA ALA A 105 -16.30 8.51 -36.56
C ALA A 105 -15.75 8.12 -35.18
N ALA A 106 -14.43 7.97 -35.06
CA ALA A 106 -13.76 7.66 -33.80
C ALA A 106 -14.30 8.55 -32.66
N THR A 107 -14.86 7.92 -31.63
CA THR A 107 -15.52 8.62 -30.52
C THR A 107 -14.80 8.25 -29.22
N SER A 108 -14.46 9.23 -28.39
CA SER A 108 -13.86 8.98 -27.08
C SER A 108 -14.78 9.48 -25.96
N SER A 109 -14.83 8.72 -24.87
CA SER A 109 -15.52 9.11 -23.63
C SER A 109 -14.50 9.17 -22.51
N THR A 110 -14.46 10.30 -21.79
CA THR A 110 -13.58 10.48 -20.63
C THR A 110 -14.43 10.61 -19.38
N LEU A 111 -14.14 9.73 -18.42
CA LEU A 111 -14.69 9.78 -17.07
C LEU A 111 -13.63 10.38 -16.15
N PHE A 112 -14.02 11.38 -15.36
CA PHE A 112 -13.15 12.02 -14.40
C PHE A 112 -13.74 11.92 -13.00
N GLN A 113 -12.88 11.60 -12.03
CA GLN A 113 -13.18 11.68 -10.61
C GLN A 113 -11.99 12.27 -9.87
N HIS A 114 -12.28 13.00 -8.81
CA HIS A 114 -11.29 13.53 -7.89
C HIS A 114 -11.85 13.45 -6.49
N GLY A 115 -11.01 13.32 -5.47
CA GLY A 115 -11.48 13.33 -4.09
C GLY A 115 -10.52 12.67 -3.11
N LEU A 116 -10.98 12.56 -1.86
CA LEU A 116 -10.27 11.78 -0.84
C LEU A 116 -10.50 10.29 -1.07
N GLY A 117 -9.49 9.48 -0.78
CA GLY A 117 -9.62 8.03 -0.70
C GLY A 117 -9.95 7.56 0.72
N ASP A 118 -10.05 6.24 0.85
CA ASP A 118 -10.32 5.58 2.11
C ASP A 118 -9.13 5.80 3.09
N ILE A 119 -9.42 6.24 4.32
CA ILE A 119 -8.38 6.40 5.35
C ILE A 119 -7.84 5.01 5.70
N ILE A 120 -6.51 4.89 5.81
CA ILE A 120 -5.85 3.64 6.19
C ILE A 120 -5.11 3.84 7.50
N TRP A 121 -5.31 2.93 8.45
CA TRP A 121 -4.55 2.85 9.68
C TRP A 121 -3.75 1.56 9.70
N SER A 122 -2.41 1.70 9.68
CA SER A 122 -1.46 0.58 9.63
C SER A 122 -0.66 0.51 10.91
N ASN A 123 -0.47 -0.69 11.43
CA ASN A 123 0.34 -0.96 12.61
C ASN A 123 1.34 -2.06 12.27
N THR A 124 2.60 -1.83 12.60
CA THR A 124 3.68 -2.76 12.31
C THR A 124 4.52 -2.98 13.57
N ILE A 125 4.74 -4.24 13.94
CA ILE A 125 5.59 -4.63 15.06
C ILE A 125 6.73 -5.52 14.60
N ASN A 126 7.94 -5.25 15.09
CA ASN A 126 9.07 -6.13 14.88
C ASN A 126 8.95 -7.39 15.75
N LEU A 127 9.12 -8.55 15.14
CA LEU A 127 9.21 -9.84 15.84
C LEU A 127 10.67 -10.26 16.04
N VAL A 128 11.52 -10.01 15.04
CA VAL A 128 12.94 -10.39 15.05
C VAL A 128 13.82 -9.27 14.49
N GLY A 129 14.93 -9.01 15.16
CA GLY A 129 16.03 -8.17 14.65
C GLY A 129 16.02 -6.70 15.10
N ALA A 130 14.87 -6.03 15.13
CA ALA A 130 14.81 -4.59 15.44
C ALA A 130 14.37 -4.30 16.87
N GLU A 131 15.35 -4.01 17.73
CA GLU A 131 15.12 -3.49 19.07
C GLU A 131 14.55 -2.08 19.05
N GLY A 132 13.77 -1.72 20.09
CA GLY A 132 13.21 -0.38 20.28
C GLY A 132 14.28 0.61 20.75
N LEU A 133 15.21 0.96 19.87
CA LEU A 133 16.37 1.81 20.16
C LEU A 133 16.07 3.30 20.01
N MET A 134 16.68 4.13 20.85
CA MET A 134 16.70 5.59 20.64
C MET A 134 17.57 5.90 19.42
N ILE A 135 17.35 7.05 18.78
CA ILE A 135 18.07 7.44 17.55
C ILE A 135 19.60 7.37 17.68
N LYS A 136 20.15 7.77 18.84
CA LYS A 136 21.60 7.73 19.12
C LYS A 136 22.20 6.32 19.07
N ASP A 137 21.43 5.33 19.52
CA ASP A 137 21.85 3.93 19.61
C ASP A 137 21.53 3.21 18.30
N TYR A 138 20.39 3.55 17.70
CA TYR A 138 19.96 3.08 16.39
C TYR A 138 21.01 3.32 15.30
N LEU A 139 21.63 4.52 15.27
CA LEU A 139 22.65 4.87 14.26
C LEU A 139 23.94 4.04 14.36
N ARG A 140 24.18 3.38 15.50
CA ARG A 140 25.37 2.57 15.77
C ARG A 140 25.08 1.08 15.75
N HIS A 141 23.81 0.72 15.58
CA HIS A 141 23.34 -0.64 15.71
C HIS A 141 23.09 -1.23 14.32
N GLU A 142 23.81 -2.31 14.00
CA GLU A 142 23.51 -3.12 12.84
C GLU A 142 22.34 -4.04 13.18
N ASN A 143 21.19 -3.81 12.55
CA ASN A 143 20.08 -4.73 12.67
C ASN A 143 20.29 -5.87 11.66
N PRO A 144 20.32 -7.14 12.10
CA PRO A 144 20.38 -8.29 11.21
C PRO A 144 19.00 -8.52 10.57
N THR A 145 18.77 -9.72 10.04
CA THR A 145 17.48 -10.17 9.48
C THR A 145 16.29 -9.65 10.28
N LEU A 146 15.39 -8.96 9.57
CA LEU A 146 14.20 -8.35 10.14
C LEU A 146 12.97 -9.17 9.80
N ILE A 147 12.16 -9.49 10.82
CA ILE A 147 10.81 -10.05 10.63
C ILE A 147 9.83 -9.11 11.31
N TYR A 148 8.83 -8.68 10.55
CA TYR A 148 7.75 -7.83 11.04
C TYR A 148 6.41 -8.54 10.88
N LEU A 149 5.47 -8.16 11.72
CA LEU A 149 4.04 -8.42 11.53
C LEU A 149 3.35 -7.07 11.32
N GLN A 150 2.57 -6.97 10.26
CA GLN A 150 1.79 -5.80 9.91
C GLN A 150 0.30 -6.14 9.87
N ALA A 151 -0.52 -5.22 10.39
CA ALA A 151 -1.96 -5.19 10.17
C ALA A 151 -2.39 -3.79 9.78
N ALA A 152 -3.10 -3.67 8.66
CA ALA A 152 -3.65 -2.40 8.18
C ALA A 152 -5.15 -2.50 7.91
N ALA A 153 -5.89 -1.54 8.42
CA ALA A 153 -7.34 -1.41 8.21
C ALA A 153 -7.63 -0.19 7.34
N SER A 154 -8.46 -0.37 6.30
CA SER A 154 -9.00 0.68 5.45
C SER A 154 -10.46 0.92 5.82
N PHE A 155 -10.83 2.19 6.01
CA PHE A 155 -12.17 2.60 6.38
C PHE A 155 -12.89 3.24 5.18
N PRO A 156 -14.19 2.99 4.96
CA PRO A 156 -14.95 3.51 3.81
C PRO A 156 -15.29 5.00 3.96
N THR A 157 -14.26 5.83 3.97
CA THR A 157 -14.37 7.29 4.17
C THR A 157 -14.10 8.09 2.89
N GLY A 158 -13.64 7.41 1.83
CA GLY A 158 -13.32 8.05 0.55
C GLY A 158 -14.55 8.41 -0.27
N GLN A 159 -14.33 9.24 -1.29
CA GLN A 159 -15.36 9.62 -2.24
C GLN A 159 -15.80 8.44 -3.09
N TYR A 160 -17.10 8.16 -3.04
CA TYR A 160 -17.73 7.06 -3.75
C TYR A 160 -19.12 7.46 -4.24
N ASP A 161 -19.40 7.14 -5.50
CA ASP A 161 -20.70 7.24 -6.15
C ASP A 161 -21.02 5.90 -6.82
N ALA A 162 -22.12 5.27 -6.42
CA ALA A 162 -22.57 3.98 -6.95
C ALA A 162 -23.00 4.05 -8.43
N ASN A 163 -23.34 5.24 -8.92
CA ASN A 163 -23.69 5.45 -10.33
C ASN A 163 -22.45 5.73 -11.20
N ASN A 164 -21.28 5.86 -10.59
CA ASN A 164 -20.04 6.09 -11.31
C ASN A 164 -19.20 4.80 -11.41
N PRO A 165 -18.80 4.36 -12.60
CA PRO A 165 -17.91 3.20 -12.75
C PRO A 165 -16.48 3.44 -12.25
N VAL A 166 -16.07 4.70 -12.04
CA VAL A 166 -14.75 5.07 -11.53
C VAL A 166 -14.95 5.76 -10.17
N ASN A 167 -14.24 5.30 -9.14
CA ASN A 167 -14.33 5.84 -7.78
C ASN A 167 -12.95 5.94 -7.12
N ILE A 168 -12.80 6.88 -6.19
CA ILE A 168 -11.56 7.03 -5.40
C ILE A 168 -11.62 6.14 -4.16
N GLY A 169 -12.72 6.24 -3.40
CA GLY A 169 -13.06 5.36 -2.29
C GLY A 169 -13.68 4.06 -2.80
N SER A 170 -13.67 3.04 -1.95
CA SER A 170 -14.19 1.72 -2.32
C SER A 170 -15.48 1.32 -1.61
N ASN A 171 -15.97 2.16 -0.69
CA ASN A 171 -17.19 1.93 0.11
C ASN A 171 -17.20 0.55 0.80
N GLN A 172 -16.04 0.09 1.26
CA GLN A 172 -15.90 -1.15 2.01
C GLN A 172 -14.78 -1.06 3.05
N TYR A 173 -14.92 -1.84 4.12
CA TYR A 173 -13.82 -2.09 5.05
C TYR A 173 -12.85 -3.09 4.44
N LYS A 174 -11.54 -2.83 4.59
CA LYS A 174 -10.49 -3.77 4.16
C LYS A 174 -9.53 -4.03 5.30
N LEU A 175 -9.08 -5.27 5.42
CA LEU A 175 -8.00 -5.66 6.33
C LEU A 175 -6.88 -6.28 5.49
N LYS A 176 -5.67 -5.75 5.64
CA LYS A 176 -4.43 -6.32 5.08
C LYS A 176 -3.57 -6.82 6.24
N LEU A 177 -3.11 -8.06 6.12
CA LEU A 177 -2.10 -8.65 6.99
C LEU A 177 -0.82 -8.87 6.19
N GLY A 178 0.34 -8.64 6.81
CA GLY A 178 1.65 -8.76 6.18
C GLY A 178 2.72 -9.22 7.16
#